data_AF-A0AAD1SZN3-F1
#
_entry.id   AF-A0AAD1SZN3-F1
#
_cell.length_a   1.000
_cell.length_b   1.000
_cell.length_c   1.000
_cell.angle_alpha   90.00
_cell.angle_beta   90.00
_cell.angle_gamma   90.00
#
_symmetry.space_group_name_H-M   'P 1'
#
loop_
_entity.id
_entity.type
_entity.pdbx_description
1 polymer ?
#
loop_
_entity_poly.entity_id
_entity_poly.type
_entity_poly.pdbx_seq_one_letter_code
_entity_poly.pdbx_strand_id
1 'polypeptide(L)'
;MAPLSDAPSRTSSEDSLSNLELMAETQRAGKPKTRSSPPVTEDRLKARHIVADINSFKEEIHGVSVRLHNTEISTAAHEARINSLENELTKTKNNLIQTQHQVAAMKDRRRWNIVKIRGLAESGTTAEIPHLIRRLLSSLFAPKQAKAMMLEGCYRLPQLQANSQQTVDTSRDWDSQNCRHN
;
A
#
# COMPACT_ATOMS: atom_id res chain seq x y z
N MET A 1 -13.45 32.24 23.34
CA MET A 1 -13.70 33.51 22.63
C MET A 1 -13.74 33.22 21.13
N ALA A 2 -14.71 33.84 20.45
CA ALA A 2 -15.29 33.56 19.12
C ALA A 2 -14.31 33.83 17.93
N PRO A 3 -14.65 33.59 16.64
CA PRO A 3 -16.01 33.47 16.08
C PRO A 3 -16.30 32.34 15.07
N LEU A 4 -17.57 31.90 15.09
CA LEU A 4 -18.28 31.32 13.96
C LEU A 4 -18.80 32.47 13.11
N SER A 5 -18.56 32.45 11.81
CA SER A 5 -19.02 33.46 10.86
C SER A 5 -20.27 32.99 10.13
N ASP A 6 -21.27 33.85 10.19
CA ASP A 6 -22.59 33.79 9.56
C ASP A 6 -22.53 33.95 8.02
N ALA A 7 -23.36 33.12 7.35
CA ALA A 7 -24.25 33.38 6.20
C ALA A 7 -23.68 33.99 4.87
N PRO A 8 -24.34 33.79 3.69
CA PRO A 8 -25.65 34.39 3.47
C PRO A 8 -26.70 33.52 2.74
N SER A 9 -27.94 33.87 3.08
CA SER A 9 -29.19 33.56 2.42
C SER A 9 -29.28 34.05 0.97
N ARG A 10 -29.95 33.27 0.11
CA ARG A 10 -30.82 33.72 -0.99
C ARG A 10 -32.03 32.78 -0.94
N THR A 11 -33.22 33.14 -0.44
CA THR A 11 -34.21 34.15 -0.88
C THR A 11 -34.55 34.09 -2.37
N SER A 12 -35.64 33.42 -2.69
CA SER A 12 -36.63 33.78 -3.71
C SER A 12 -37.71 32.69 -3.61
N SER A 13 -38.82 32.99 -2.93
CA SER A 13 -40.05 33.60 -3.48
C SER A 13 -41.10 32.48 -3.44
N GLU A 14 -42.08 32.56 -2.54
CA GLU A 14 -43.37 33.21 -2.83
C GLU A 14 -44.03 32.54 -4.05
N ASP A 15 -45.29 32.20 -4.08
CA ASP A 15 -46.38 32.12 -3.12
C ASP A 15 -47.52 31.55 -3.98
N SER A 16 -48.51 30.96 -3.33
CA SER A 16 -49.88 30.90 -3.86
C SER A 16 -50.17 30.00 -5.08
N LEU A 17 -51.12 29.08 -4.89
CA LEU A 17 -52.51 29.18 -5.38
C LEU A 17 -53.13 27.77 -5.24
N SER A 18 -54.00 27.58 -4.24
CA SER A 18 -55.46 27.81 -4.34
C SER A 18 -56.17 26.65 -5.02
N ASN A 19 -56.89 25.87 -4.20
CA ASN A 19 -57.99 25.00 -4.60
C ASN A 19 -58.94 25.73 -5.57
N LEU A 20 -59.36 25.05 -6.64
CA LEU A 20 -60.69 25.30 -7.20
C LEU A 20 -61.20 24.05 -7.93
N GLU A 21 -62.05 23.33 -7.21
CA GLU A 21 -63.02 22.40 -7.77
C GLU A 21 -64.09 23.22 -8.51
N LEU A 22 -64.31 22.95 -9.79
CA LEU A 22 -65.37 23.57 -10.58
C LEU A 22 -66.12 22.49 -11.34
N MET A 23 -67.36 22.25 -10.89
CA MET A 23 -68.35 21.46 -11.60
C MET A 23 -68.71 22.15 -12.91
N ALA A 24 -68.74 21.40 -14.01
CA ALA A 24 -69.44 21.79 -15.22
C ALA A 24 -70.19 20.57 -15.79
N GLU A 25 -71.46 20.49 -15.39
CA GLU A 25 -72.54 19.83 -16.11
C GLU A 25 -72.50 20.20 -17.59
N THR A 26 -72.56 19.24 -18.53
CA THR A 26 -73.44 19.34 -19.70
C THR A 26 -73.45 18.09 -20.60
N GLN A 27 -74.69 17.71 -20.95
CA GLN A 27 -75.14 17.20 -22.24
C GLN A 27 -75.07 15.70 -22.56
N ARG A 28 -76.27 15.09 -22.51
CA ARG A 28 -76.80 14.19 -23.55
C ARG A 28 -76.26 14.56 -24.94
N ALA A 29 -75.45 13.69 -25.53
CA ALA A 29 -75.22 13.66 -26.97
C ALA A 29 -75.25 12.19 -27.42
N GLY A 30 -75.99 11.95 -28.51
CA GLY A 30 -76.33 10.63 -29.01
C GLY A 30 -75.13 9.74 -29.33
N LYS A 31 -75.44 8.44 -29.41
CA LYS A 31 -74.68 7.31 -29.94
C LYS A 31 -73.23 7.65 -30.36
N PRO A 32 -72.20 7.07 -29.71
CA PRO A 32 -70.87 7.11 -30.30
C PRO A 32 -70.95 6.38 -31.64
N LYS A 33 -70.91 7.17 -32.73
CA LYS A 33 -70.31 6.68 -33.98
C LYS A 33 -68.97 6.10 -33.55
N THR A 34 -68.79 4.81 -33.74
CA THR A 34 -67.49 4.16 -33.74
C THR A 34 -66.61 4.90 -34.75
N ARG A 35 -65.92 5.95 -34.27
CA ARG A 35 -64.76 6.50 -34.96
C ARG A 35 -63.75 5.38 -34.93
N SER A 36 -63.67 4.63 -36.02
CA SER A 36 -62.50 3.82 -36.31
C SER A 36 -61.29 4.69 -36.05
N SER A 37 -60.43 4.25 -35.13
CA SER A 37 -59.13 4.86 -34.91
C SER A 37 -58.49 5.07 -36.29
N PRO A 38 -57.92 6.25 -36.59
CA PRO A 38 -57.19 6.44 -37.84
C PRO A 38 -56.14 5.32 -37.93
N PRO A 39 -56.00 4.65 -39.09
CA PRO A 39 -55.09 3.53 -39.24
C PRO A 39 -53.70 4.00 -38.78
N VAL A 40 -53.09 3.24 -37.87
CA VAL A 40 -51.73 3.50 -37.43
C VAL A 40 -50.85 3.31 -38.66
N THR A 41 -50.40 4.40 -39.25
CA THR A 41 -49.51 4.35 -40.41
C THR A 41 -48.18 3.73 -39.98
N GLU A 42 -47.58 2.98 -40.89
CA GLU A 42 -46.30 2.29 -40.68
C GLU A 42 -45.20 3.27 -40.21
N ASP A 43 -45.25 4.51 -40.70
CA ASP A 43 -44.36 5.60 -40.29
C ASP A 43 -44.49 5.98 -38.82
N ARG A 44 -45.71 5.86 -38.26
CA ARG A 44 -45.97 6.16 -36.84
C ARG A 44 -45.45 5.05 -35.93
N LEU A 45 -45.41 3.81 -36.41
CA LEU A 45 -44.75 2.68 -35.73
C LEU A 45 -43.23 2.79 -35.81
N LYS A 46 -42.68 3.14 -36.98
CA LYS A 46 -41.24 3.42 -37.17
C LYS A 46 -40.75 4.55 -36.25
N ALA A 47 -41.49 5.66 -36.16
CA ALA A 47 -41.15 6.77 -35.28
C ALA A 47 -41.17 6.37 -33.78
N ARG A 48 -42.09 5.50 -33.36
CA ARG A 48 -42.13 4.97 -31.98
C ARG A 48 -40.91 4.10 -31.67
N HIS A 49 -40.50 3.25 -32.62
CA HIS A 49 -39.29 2.44 -32.48
C HIS A 49 -38.04 3.32 -32.34
N ILE A 50 -37.88 4.32 -33.19
CA ILE A 50 -36.73 5.26 -33.12
C ILE A 50 -36.68 5.97 -31.76
N VAL A 51 -37.81 6.39 -31.21
CA VAL A 51 -37.87 7.00 -29.87
C VAL A 51 -37.48 6.01 -28.77
N ALA A 52 -37.92 4.75 -28.87
CA ALA A 52 -37.54 3.70 -27.92
C ALA A 52 -36.03 3.43 -27.97
N ASP A 53 -35.46 3.32 -29.17
CA ASP A 53 -34.03 3.12 -29.38
C ASP A 53 -33.22 4.30 -28.82
N ILE A 54 -33.65 5.53 -29.08
CA ILE A 54 -33.03 6.74 -28.51
C ILE A 54 -33.05 6.73 -26.99
N ASN A 55 -34.17 6.32 -26.36
CA ASN A 55 -34.26 6.25 -24.91
C ASN A 55 -33.35 5.14 -24.35
N SER A 56 -33.30 3.98 -25.01
CA SER A 56 -32.37 2.91 -24.66
C SER A 56 -30.92 3.37 -24.73
N PHE A 57 -30.52 4.09 -25.80
CA PHE A 57 -29.17 4.63 -25.92
C PHE A 57 -28.87 5.67 -24.84
N LYS A 58 -29.85 6.51 -24.44
CA LYS A 58 -29.65 7.46 -23.35
C LYS A 58 -29.40 6.76 -22.01
N GLU A 59 -30.14 5.70 -21.71
CA GLU A 59 -29.94 4.89 -20.50
C GLU A 59 -28.57 4.21 -20.51
N GLU A 60 -28.16 3.67 -21.65
CA GLU A 60 -26.84 3.06 -21.81
C GLU A 60 -25.70 4.07 -21.63
N ILE A 61 -25.79 5.23 -22.30
CA ILE A 61 -24.82 6.33 -22.14
C ILE A 61 -24.75 6.78 -20.69
N HIS A 62 -25.90 6.92 -20.02
CA HIS A 62 -25.93 7.28 -18.61
C HIS A 62 -25.24 6.22 -17.74
N GLY A 63 -25.51 4.93 -17.98
CA GLY A 63 -24.87 3.83 -17.29
C GLY A 63 -23.35 3.79 -17.49
N VAL A 64 -22.87 4.07 -18.71
CA VAL A 64 -21.43 4.19 -19.00
C VAL A 64 -20.82 5.38 -18.26
N SER A 65 -21.47 6.55 -18.28
CA SER A 65 -20.98 7.74 -17.57
C SER A 65 -20.85 7.51 -16.07
N VAL A 66 -21.83 6.86 -15.42
CA VAL A 66 -21.75 6.55 -13.98
C VAL A 66 -20.60 5.59 -13.69
N ARG A 67 -20.41 4.55 -14.52
CA ARG A 67 -19.27 3.62 -14.36
C ARG A 67 -17.94 4.34 -14.52
N LEU A 68 -17.79 5.21 -15.52
CA LEU A 68 -16.58 5.99 -15.75
C LEU A 68 -16.26 6.88 -14.54
N HIS A 69 -17.26 7.60 -14.02
CA HIS A 69 -17.07 8.46 -12.86
C HIS A 69 -16.63 7.67 -11.62
N ASN A 70 -17.22 6.49 -11.38
CA ASN A 70 -16.80 5.62 -10.28
C ASN A 70 -15.36 5.11 -10.46
N THR A 71 -14.95 4.80 -11.70
CA THR A 71 -13.55 4.42 -11.97
C THR A 71 -12.60 5.58 -11.71
N GLU A 72 -12.95 6.82 -12.08
CA GLU A 72 -12.14 8.02 -11.81
C GLU A 72 -11.96 8.27 -10.30
N ILE A 73 -13.03 8.12 -9.52
CA ILE A 73 -12.96 8.22 -8.05
C ILE A 73 -12.05 7.12 -7.49
N SER A 74 -12.18 5.89 -7.99
CA SER A 74 -11.36 4.77 -7.56
C SER A 74 -9.88 4.98 -7.90
N THR A 75 -9.56 5.48 -9.10
CA THR A 75 -8.17 5.77 -9.49
C THR A 75 -7.57 6.86 -8.62
N ALA A 76 -8.32 7.94 -8.33
CA ALA A 76 -7.86 9.00 -7.43
C ALA A 76 -7.60 8.47 -6.00
N ALA A 77 -8.45 7.57 -5.50
CA ALA A 77 -8.24 6.94 -4.20
C ALA A 77 -6.99 6.03 -4.18
N HIS A 78 -6.73 5.31 -5.28
CA HIS A 78 -5.52 4.50 -5.42
C HIS A 78 -4.25 5.37 -5.52
N GLU A 79 -4.29 6.48 -6.26
CA GLU A 79 -3.19 7.44 -6.34
C GLU A 79 -2.86 8.05 -4.97
N ALA A 80 -3.89 8.45 -4.20
CA ALA A 80 -3.70 8.93 -2.83
C ALA A 80 -3.04 7.87 -1.92
N ARG A 81 -3.44 6.59 -2.08
CA ARG A 81 -2.83 5.48 -1.34
C ARG A 81 -1.38 5.24 -1.73
N ILE A 82 -1.05 5.31 -3.02
CA ILE A 82 0.33 5.19 -3.51
C ILE A 82 1.20 6.29 -2.91
N ASN A 83 0.76 7.55 -2.99
CA ASN A 83 1.48 8.69 -2.41
C ASN A 83 1.70 8.53 -0.89
N SER A 84 0.72 7.98 -0.17
CA SER A 84 0.87 7.68 1.25
C SER A 84 1.96 6.63 1.50
N LEU A 85 1.96 5.53 0.74
CA LEU A 85 2.95 4.46 0.87
C LEU A 85 4.36 4.93 0.52
N GLU A 86 4.52 5.77 -0.50
CA GLU A 86 5.82 6.36 -0.86
C GLU A 86 6.38 7.25 0.27
N ASN A 87 5.51 8.01 0.93
CA ASN A 87 5.89 8.80 2.09
C ASN A 87 6.31 7.93 3.28
N GLU A 88 5.60 6.84 3.56
CA GLU A 88 5.97 5.87 4.60
C GLU A 88 7.28 5.15 4.28
N LEU A 89 7.49 4.76 3.03
CA LEU A 89 8.73 4.14 2.57
C LEU A 89 9.92 5.08 2.79
N THR A 90 9.75 6.36 2.45
CA THR A 90 10.79 7.38 2.64
C THR A 90 11.13 7.57 4.12
N LYS A 91 10.11 7.65 4.99
CA LYS A 91 10.32 7.71 6.45
C LYS A 91 11.08 6.50 6.97
N THR A 92 10.66 5.30 6.56
CA THR A 92 11.29 4.03 6.98
C THR A 92 12.74 3.95 6.52
N LYS A 93 13.02 4.36 5.28
CA LYS A 93 14.38 4.41 4.72
C LYS A 93 15.29 5.34 5.53
N ASN A 94 14.79 6.53 5.88
CA ASN A 94 15.56 7.49 6.67
C ASN A 94 15.84 6.96 8.09
N ASN A 95 14.85 6.34 8.72
CA ASN A 95 15.02 5.68 10.02
C ASN A 95 16.09 4.58 9.95
N LEU A 96 16.06 3.74 8.90
CA LEU A 96 17.04 2.68 8.71
C LEU A 96 18.46 3.24 8.56
N ILE A 97 18.64 4.28 7.74
CA ILE A 97 19.93 4.97 7.57
C ILE A 97 20.42 5.51 8.92
N GLN A 98 19.56 6.15 9.70
CA GLN A 98 19.90 6.65 11.02
C GLN A 98 20.33 5.52 11.97
N THR A 99 19.60 4.41 12.01
CA THR A 99 19.96 3.25 12.82
C THR A 99 21.29 2.65 12.37
N GLN A 100 21.55 2.55 11.07
CA GLN A 100 22.85 2.08 10.55
C GLN A 100 24.00 2.98 11.02
N HIS A 101 23.84 4.30 10.95
CA HIS A 101 24.83 5.24 11.46
C HIS A 101 25.03 5.11 12.97
N GLN A 102 23.95 4.92 13.75
CA GLN A 102 24.05 4.70 15.19
C GLN A 102 24.81 3.40 15.51
N VAL A 103 24.53 2.31 14.80
CA VAL A 103 25.23 1.03 14.97
C VAL A 103 26.71 1.17 14.60
N ALA A 104 27.03 1.86 13.51
CA ALA A 104 28.42 2.15 13.14
C ALA A 104 29.13 2.97 14.24
N ALA A 105 28.51 4.05 14.71
CA ALA A 105 29.06 4.88 15.78
C ALA A 105 29.24 4.09 17.10
N MET A 106 28.34 3.16 17.43
CA MET A 106 28.50 2.28 18.60
C MET A 106 29.66 1.29 18.44
N LYS A 107 29.86 0.74 17.24
CA LYS A 107 31.02 -0.11 16.95
C LYS A 107 32.32 0.68 17.12
N ASP A 108 32.36 1.92 16.64
CA ASP A 108 33.56 2.77 16.73
C ASP A 108 33.84 3.25 18.17
N ARG A 109 32.80 3.49 18.98
CA ARG A 109 32.94 3.83 20.41
C ARG A 109 33.39 2.64 21.24
N ARG A 110 32.98 1.43 20.87
CA ARG A 110 33.54 0.19 21.40
C ARG A 110 34.90 -0.08 20.73
N ARG A 111 35.90 0.75 21.02
CA ARG A 111 37.31 0.44 20.78
C ARG A 111 37.75 -0.68 21.71
N TRP A 112 37.26 -1.88 21.44
CA TRP A 112 37.80 -3.08 22.08
C TRP A 112 39.19 -3.23 21.46
N ASN A 113 40.23 -3.23 22.28
CA ASN A 113 41.57 -3.57 21.84
C ASN A 113 41.59 -5.08 21.55
N ILE A 114 40.98 -5.47 20.43
CA ILE A 114 40.85 -6.86 20.01
C ILE A 114 42.16 -7.26 19.35
N VAL A 115 42.92 -8.12 20.02
CA VAL A 115 44.10 -8.75 19.45
C VAL A 115 43.68 -10.07 18.81
N LYS A 116 43.86 -10.20 17.50
CA LYS A 116 43.65 -11.47 16.78
C LYS A 116 44.92 -12.32 16.88
N ILE A 117 44.83 -13.45 17.57
CA ILE A 117 45.92 -14.44 17.66
C ILE A 117 45.64 -15.57 16.68
N ARG A 118 46.61 -15.91 15.83
CA ARG A 118 46.54 -17.00 14.83
C ARG A 118 47.55 -18.10 15.16
N GLY A 119 47.34 -19.30 14.64
CA GLY A 119 48.28 -20.43 14.78
C GLY A 119 48.24 -21.13 16.14
N LEU A 120 47.21 -20.89 16.96
CA LEU A 120 46.97 -21.67 18.17
C LEU A 120 46.33 -23.00 17.79
N ALA A 121 46.85 -24.11 18.32
CA ALA A 121 46.29 -25.43 18.11
C ALA A 121 44.82 -25.48 18.56
N GLU A 122 43.99 -26.20 17.81
CA GLU A 122 42.56 -26.35 18.13
C GLU A 122 42.31 -27.23 19.35
N SER A 123 43.33 -27.92 19.87
CA SER A 123 43.24 -28.74 21.06
C SER A 123 43.00 -27.90 22.33
N GLY A 124 41.93 -28.22 23.06
CA GLY A 124 41.60 -27.63 24.36
C GLY A 124 40.13 -27.20 24.45
N THR A 125 39.56 -27.31 25.64
CA THR A 125 38.23 -26.77 25.92
C THR A 125 38.25 -25.23 25.90
N THR A 126 37.11 -24.58 25.66
CA THR A 126 37.02 -23.10 25.66
C THR A 126 37.48 -22.47 26.98
N ALA A 127 37.42 -23.22 28.08
CA ALA A 127 37.91 -22.83 29.40
C ALA A 127 39.44 -22.73 29.50
N GLU A 128 40.20 -23.38 28.62
CA GLU A 128 41.68 -23.38 28.64
C GLU A 128 42.30 -22.20 27.89
N ILE A 129 41.53 -21.54 27.02
CA ILE A 129 41.99 -20.42 26.19
C ILE A 129 42.57 -19.26 27.02
N PRO A 130 41.93 -18.78 28.12
CA PRO A 130 42.52 -17.73 28.96
C PRO A 130 43.88 -18.12 29.54
N HIS A 131 44.05 -19.39 29.94
CA HIS A 131 45.31 -19.90 30.50
C HIS A 131 46.41 -19.96 29.45
N LEU A 132 46.07 -20.42 28.24
CA LEU A 132 47.00 -20.44 27.10
C LEU A 132 47.47 -19.03 26.74
N ILE A 133 46.56 -18.05 26.69
CA ILE A 133 46.89 -16.65 26.43
C ILE A 133 47.77 -16.09 27.56
N ARG A 134 47.45 -16.37 28.83
CA ARG A 134 48.30 -15.95 29.97
C ARG A 134 49.72 -16.51 29.88
N ARG A 135 49.88 -17.77 29.47
CA ARG A 135 51.21 -18.38 29.23
C ARG A 135 51.94 -17.67 28.09
N LEU A 136 51.26 -17.41 26.97
CA LEU A 136 51.84 -16.68 25.84
C LEU A 136 52.30 -15.28 26.25
N LEU A 137 51.47 -14.52 26.95
CA LEU A 137 51.84 -13.18 27.45
C LEU A 137 53.06 -13.23 28.39
N SER A 138 53.12 -14.22 29.27
CA SER A 138 54.24 -14.38 30.20
C SER A 138 55.55 -14.79 29.51
N SER A 139 55.47 -15.43 28.34
CA SER A 139 56.65 -15.75 27.51
C SER A 139 57.14 -14.58 26.66
N LEU A 140 56.24 -13.67 26.27
CA LEU A 140 56.55 -12.56 25.36
C LEU A 140 56.89 -11.25 26.09
N PHE A 141 56.37 -11.06 27.31
CA PHE A 141 56.52 -9.82 28.06
C PHE A 141 57.15 -10.06 29.43
N ALA A 142 57.82 -9.03 29.97
CA ALA A 142 58.37 -9.10 31.32
C ALA A 142 57.25 -9.34 32.37
N PRO A 143 57.54 -10.02 33.51
CA PRO A 143 56.50 -10.45 34.46
C PRO A 143 55.58 -9.32 34.96
N LYS A 144 56.14 -8.12 35.19
CA LYS A 144 55.37 -6.94 35.62
C LYS A 144 54.38 -6.47 34.54
N GLN A 145 54.77 -6.54 33.26
CA GLN A 145 53.94 -6.16 32.11
C GLN A 145 52.85 -7.22 31.84
N ALA A 146 53.22 -8.51 31.83
CA ALA A 146 52.29 -9.61 31.61
C ALA A 146 51.19 -9.67 32.68
N LYS A 147 51.52 -9.34 33.95
CA LYS A 147 50.55 -9.28 35.06
C LYS A 147 49.59 -8.09 34.93
N ALA A 148 50.08 -6.96 34.43
CA ALA A 148 49.30 -5.73 34.26
C ALA A 148 48.29 -5.79 33.08
N MET A 149 48.49 -6.68 32.12
CA MET A 149 47.54 -6.91 31.04
C MET A 149 46.27 -7.59 31.57
N MET A 150 45.15 -6.87 31.50
CA MET A 150 43.82 -7.39 31.82
C MET A 150 43.16 -7.96 30.56
N LEU A 151 42.63 -9.18 30.68
CA LEU A 151 41.86 -9.83 29.62
C LEU A 151 40.38 -9.75 30.00
N GLU A 152 39.60 -8.94 29.29
CA GLU A 152 38.15 -8.82 29.51
C GLU A 152 37.37 -10.01 28.94
N GLY A 153 37.88 -10.61 27.86
CA GLY A 153 37.28 -11.79 27.24
C GLY A 153 38.19 -12.41 26.19
N CYS A 154 38.05 -13.71 25.99
CA CYS A 154 38.70 -14.42 24.90
C CYS A 154 37.75 -15.49 24.38
N TYR A 155 37.66 -15.60 23.06
CA TYR A 155 36.79 -16.54 22.39
C TYR A 155 37.42 -16.93 21.05
N ARG A 156 37.14 -18.15 20.60
CA ARG A 156 37.47 -18.54 19.23
C ARG A 156 36.41 -17.99 18.31
N LEU A 157 36.84 -17.35 17.22
CA LEU A 157 35.93 -17.06 16.11
C LEU A 157 35.61 -18.38 15.42
N PRO A 158 34.33 -18.66 15.10
CA PRO A 158 34.00 -19.84 14.32
C PRO A 158 34.78 -19.79 13.01
N GLN A 159 35.45 -20.90 12.66
CA GLN A 159 36.03 -21.01 11.34
C GLN A 159 34.87 -21.00 10.35
N LEU A 160 34.79 -19.94 9.56
CA LEU A 160 34.06 -20.01 8.31
C LEU A 160 34.81 -21.05 7.48
N GLN A 161 34.32 -22.29 7.48
CA GLN A 161 34.68 -23.24 6.44
C GLN A 161 34.31 -22.55 5.13
N ALA A 162 35.33 -22.08 4.41
CA ALA A 162 35.15 -21.74 3.02
C ALA A 162 34.78 -23.05 2.32
N ASN A 163 33.48 -23.33 2.22
CA ASN A 163 32.94 -24.25 1.23
C ASN A 163 33.15 -23.62 -0.14
N SER A 164 34.40 -23.58 -0.59
CA SER A 164 34.74 -23.49 -2.00
C SER A 164 34.56 -24.89 -2.59
N GLN A 165 33.30 -25.30 -2.77
CA GLN A 165 32.84 -26.28 -3.76
C GLN A 165 31.31 -26.47 -3.65
N GLN A 166 30.63 -26.15 -4.76
CA GLN A 166 29.27 -26.58 -5.15
C GLN A 166 28.05 -26.06 -4.35
N THR A 167 27.51 -24.94 -4.82
CA THR A 167 26.06 -24.76 -5.10
C THR A 167 25.99 -23.82 -6.30
N VAL A 168 26.11 -24.35 -7.53
CA VAL A 168 24.98 -24.57 -8.45
C VAL A 168 23.94 -23.45 -8.35
N ASP A 169 23.87 -22.66 -9.41
CA ASP A 169 22.77 -21.77 -9.77
C ASP A 169 21.41 -22.37 -9.40
N THR A 170 20.75 -21.79 -8.40
CA THR A 170 19.28 -21.84 -8.25
C THR A 170 18.78 -20.43 -7.98
N SER A 171 18.97 -19.54 -8.96
CA SER A 171 18.22 -18.29 -9.08
C SER A 171 17.63 -18.20 -10.48
N ARG A 172 16.89 -19.22 -10.86
CA ARG A 172 15.90 -19.18 -11.94
C ARG A 172 14.77 -20.12 -11.52
N ASP A 173 13.55 -19.64 -11.67
CA ASP A 173 12.26 -20.28 -11.31
C ASP A 173 11.57 -19.67 -10.08
N TRP A 174 11.22 -18.38 -10.19
CA TRP A 174 10.12 -17.79 -9.40
C TRP A 174 8.86 -17.51 -10.25
N ASP A 175 8.87 -17.80 -11.56
CA ASP A 175 7.82 -17.39 -12.51
C ASP A 175 7.02 -18.56 -13.15
N SER A 176 6.92 -19.73 -12.53
CA SER A 176 6.20 -20.86 -13.16
C SER A 176 5.38 -21.74 -12.22
N GLN A 177 4.62 -21.14 -11.28
CA GLN A 177 3.61 -21.90 -10.52
C GLN A 177 2.29 -21.17 -10.22
N ASN A 178 1.82 -20.25 -11.06
CA ASN A 178 0.44 -19.74 -10.93
C ASN A 178 -0.36 -19.67 -12.24
N CYS A 179 -0.10 -20.62 -13.15
CA CYS A 179 -1.01 -20.95 -14.24
C CYS A 179 -1.48 -22.40 -14.09
N ARG A 180 -2.44 -22.64 -13.19
CA ARG A 180 -3.45 -23.73 -13.22
C ARG A 180 -4.14 -23.80 -11.85
N HIS A 181 -5.37 -23.30 -11.78
CA HIS A 181 -6.56 -24.12 -11.49
C HIS A 181 -7.80 -23.22 -11.31
N ASN A 182 -8.82 -23.54 -12.14
CA ASN A 182 -10.27 -23.38 -12.00
C ASN A 182 -10.85 -22.03 -11.58
#